data_AF-A0A183KG12-F1
#
_entry.id   AF-A0A183KG12-F1
#
_cell.length_a   1.000
_cell.length_b   1.000
_cell.length_c   1.000
_cell.angle_alpha   90.00
_cell.angle_beta   90.00
_cell.angle_gamma   90.00
#
_symmetry.space_group_name_H-M   'P 1'
#
loop_
_entity.id
_entity.type
_entity.pdbx_description
1 polymer ?
#
loop_
_entity_poly.entity_id
_entity_poly.type
_entity_poly.pdbx_seq_one_letter_code
_entity_poly.pdbx_strand_id
1 'polypeptide(L)'
;HSINIHIFNIQITRRQPRWQKIITIQKITQLSILEESNLSILNCLVRLCLFDGIMPISNICYLPITPTDREKKTWIVTPHSEKSYELSSDLFIRYNDQNMNICILMEIQIIISKQNSNQPIELSLGWVTIPLYDENGQIIPNKTCDYQLQDSLPFENGKGNKTSVKDVSLKSRMQNLLFNKTTQVTIRFSQPNKEQQDKLNSLPDILIGLVGYAPFLSYHRDFLANIFPGFGRTDDKDQLILRYVQPEVALFPIVADCPLLIECLRVSWQDRLKEIPGNSKKDSEYLKKLYSDHFRRVIYPLLWLQDIEFPCIMSSQQFENESAKVLNLTEQIRQNFMKFITSNQYTFKLFTSKEFNCPIQFTN
;
A
#
# COMPACT_ATOMS: atom_id res chain seq x y z
N HIS A 1 -31.24 -33.92 -26.51
CA HIS A 1 -31.06 -32.49 -26.81
C HIS A 1 -29.93 -32.00 -25.92
N SER A 2 -28.76 -31.80 -26.52
CA SER A 2 -27.51 -31.46 -25.83
C SER A 2 -27.64 -30.08 -25.21
N ILE A 3 -27.66 -30.00 -23.87
CA ILE A 3 -27.62 -28.73 -23.16
C ILE A 3 -26.18 -28.22 -23.26
N ASN A 4 -25.97 -27.23 -24.12
CA ASN A 4 -24.76 -26.42 -24.15
C ASN A 4 -24.60 -25.76 -22.78
N ILE A 5 -23.73 -26.30 -21.93
CA ILE A 5 -23.28 -25.63 -20.72
C ILE A 5 -22.31 -24.54 -21.16
N HIS A 6 -22.84 -23.33 -21.34
CA HIS A 6 -22.00 -22.15 -21.50
C HIS A 6 -21.19 -21.94 -20.21
N ILE A 7 -19.89 -22.22 -20.31
CA ILE A 7 -18.87 -21.84 -19.33
C ILE A 7 -18.84 -20.31 -19.28
N PHE A 8 -19.62 -19.71 -18.38
CA PHE A 8 -19.40 -18.32 -18.02
C PHE A 8 -18.22 -18.28 -17.05
N ASN A 9 -17.02 -18.03 -17.57
CA ASN A 9 -15.96 -17.38 -16.81
C ASN A 9 -16.55 -16.04 -16.34
N ILE A 10 -16.79 -15.88 -15.03
CA ILE A 10 -17.16 -14.57 -14.48
C ILE A 10 -15.90 -13.72 -14.52
N GLN A 11 -15.66 -13.08 -15.66
CA GLN A 11 -14.61 -12.08 -15.78
C GLN A 11 -14.96 -10.90 -14.88
N ILE A 12 -13.98 -10.39 -14.14
CA ILE A 12 -14.13 -9.13 -13.42
C ILE A 12 -14.63 -8.08 -14.40
N THR A 13 -15.80 -7.52 -14.11
CA THR A 13 -16.34 -6.40 -14.88
C THR A 13 -15.37 -5.24 -14.72
N ARG A 14 -14.59 -4.97 -15.76
CA ARG A 14 -13.70 -3.82 -15.80
C ARG A 14 -14.57 -2.57 -15.90
N ARG A 15 -14.56 -1.75 -14.85
CA ARG A 15 -15.37 -0.55 -14.78
C ARG A 15 -14.47 0.67 -14.92
N GLN A 16 -14.79 1.50 -15.90
CA GLN A 16 -14.22 2.84 -15.97
C GLN A 16 -14.81 3.65 -14.81
N PRO A 17 -13.97 4.18 -13.91
CA PRO A 17 -14.45 4.93 -12.77
C PRO A 17 -14.86 6.34 -13.20
N ARG A 18 -15.82 6.93 -12.47
CA ARG A 18 -16.19 8.34 -12.61
C ARG A 18 -15.01 9.28 -12.39
N TRP A 19 -14.13 8.92 -11.45
CA TRP A 19 -12.91 9.66 -11.17
C TRP A 19 -11.74 8.69 -10.99
N GLN A 20 -10.68 8.89 -11.78
CA GLN A 20 -9.41 8.18 -11.63
C GLN A 20 -8.24 9.03 -12.07
N LYS A 21 -7.25 9.16 -11.19
CA LYS A 21 -6.02 9.88 -11.46
C LYS A 21 -4.82 9.23 -10.81
N ILE A 22 -3.67 9.60 -11.35
CA ILE A 22 -2.39 9.43 -10.68
C ILE A 22 -2.04 10.73 -9.97
N ILE A 23 -1.53 10.59 -8.74
CA ILE A 23 -1.13 11.69 -7.88
C ILE A 23 0.33 11.49 -7.49
N THR A 24 1.13 12.53 -7.69
CA THR A 24 2.51 12.59 -7.21
C THR A 24 2.61 13.69 -6.16
N ILE A 25 3.04 13.35 -4.94
CA ILE A 25 3.44 14.33 -3.93
C ILE A 25 4.86 14.76 -4.29
N GLN A 26 5.01 15.95 -4.88
CA GLN A 26 6.30 16.40 -5.42
C GLN A 26 7.24 16.87 -4.31
N LYS A 27 6.70 17.63 -3.35
CA LYS A 27 7.44 18.15 -2.21
C LYS A 27 6.48 18.66 -1.13
N ILE A 28 6.99 18.72 0.09
CA ILE A 28 6.40 19.41 1.22
C ILE A 28 7.43 20.46 1.65
N THR A 29 7.07 21.73 1.63
CA THR A 29 7.98 22.84 1.92
C THR A 29 7.67 23.47 3.26
N GLN A 30 8.71 24.02 3.89
CA GLN A 30 8.66 24.71 5.17
C GLN A 30 8.11 23.85 6.31
N LEU A 31 8.28 22.53 6.22
CA LEU A 31 8.03 21.62 7.34
C LEU A 31 9.21 21.74 8.30
N SER A 32 9.00 22.24 9.51
CA SER A 32 10.06 22.37 10.50
C SER A 32 9.84 21.35 11.60
N ILE A 33 10.87 20.59 11.93
CA ILE A 33 10.81 19.63 13.03
C ILE A 33 11.79 20.12 14.09
N LEU A 34 11.29 20.35 15.31
CA LEU A 34 12.12 20.69 16.46
C LEU A 34 12.85 19.43 16.93
N GLU A 35 14.17 19.51 16.95
CA GLU A 35 15.01 18.51 17.60
C GLU A 35 15.19 18.91 19.07
N GLU A 36 14.30 18.45 19.95
CA GLU A 36 14.55 18.53 21.37
C GLU A 36 15.51 17.41 21.81
N SER A 37 16.46 17.74 22.71
CA SER A 37 17.50 16.82 23.17
C SER A 37 17.01 15.50 23.78
N ASN A 38 15.72 15.43 24.19
CA ASN A 38 15.11 14.29 24.85
C ASN A 38 14.22 13.44 23.92
N LEU A 39 14.09 13.81 22.64
CA LEU A 39 13.20 13.19 21.67
C LEU A 39 13.98 12.70 20.45
N SER A 40 13.72 11.47 20.03
CA SER A 40 14.23 10.91 18.79
C SER A 40 13.10 10.75 17.77
N ILE A 41 13.33 11.20 16.54
CA ILE A 41 12.38 11.02 15.44
C ILE A 41 12.53 9.58 14.93
N LEU A 42 11.44 8.81 14.99
CA LEU A 42 11.40 7.44 14.48
C LEU A 42 10.98 7.41 13.01
N ASN A 43 9.94 8.15 12.65
CA ASN A 43 9.41 8.17 11.29
C ASN A 43 8.66 9.48 11.00
N CYS A 44 8.69 9.91 9.74
CA CYS A 44 7.84 10.97 9.22
C CYS A 44 7.05 10.41 8.04
N LEU A 45 5.74 10.59 8.03
CA LEU A 45 4.88 9.97 7.04
C LEU A 45 3.73 10.88 6.61
N VAL A 46 3.21 10.62 5.42
CA VAL A 46 1.95 11.15 4.93
C VAL A 46 0.90 10.05 5.01
N ARG A 47 -0.24 10.36 5.62
CA ARG A 47 -1.45 9.53 5.60
C ARG A 47 -2.44 10.15 4.64
N LEU A 48 -3.06 9.35 3.78
CA LEU A 48 -4.08 9.85 2.87
C LEU A 48 -5.21 8.86 2.62
N CYS A 49 -6.42 9.38 2.49
CA CYS A 49 -7.64 8.62 2.22
C CYS A 49 -8.66 9.47 1.45
N LEU A 50 -9.66 8.83 0.84
CA LEU A 50 -10.85 9.51 0.36
C LEU A 50 -11.78 9.79 1.54
N PHE A 51 -12.31 10.99 1.59
CA PHE A 51 -13.06 11.54 2.71
C PHE A 51 -14.31 12.26 2.20
N ASP A 52 -15.45 12.01 2.85
CA ASP A 52 -16.76 12.55 2.47
C ASP A 52 -17.19 13.80 3.28
N GLY A 53 -16.28 14.33 4.10
CA GLY A 53 -16.57 15.42 5.04
C GLY A 53 -16.90 14.94 6.45
N ILE A 54 -17.19 13.64 6.65
CA ILE A 54 -17.57 13.05 7.93
C ILE A 54 -16.61 11.93 8.32
N MET A 55 -16.35 10.99 7.41
CA MET A 55 -15.51 9.82 7.66
C MET A 55 -14.67 9.39 6.45
N PRO A 56 -13.55 8.68 6.66
CA PRO A 56 -12.82 8.03 5.57
C PRO A 56 -13.69 6.97 4.88
N ILE A 57 -13.74 7.00 3.55
CA ILE A 57 -14.52 6.06 2.72
C ILE A 57 -13.65 5.08 1.92
N SER A 58 -12.32 5.26 1.94
CA SER A 58 -11.35 4.35 1.34
C SER A 58 -10.42 3.74 2.39
N ASN A 59 -9.55 2.84 1.95
CA ASN A 59 -8.36 2.48 2.70
C ASN A 59 -7.47 3.73 2.94
N ILE A 60 -6.67 3.67 4.01
CA ILE A 60 -5.67 4.70 4.34
C ILE A 60 -4.33 4.26 3.76
N CYS A 61 -3.71 5.12 2.96
CA CYS A 61 -2.38 4.90 2.43
C CYS A 61 -1.35 5.68 3.28
N TYR A 62 -0.24 5.02 3.60
CA TYR A 62 0.86 5.56 4.39
C TYR A 62 2.10 5.66 3.50
N LEU A 63 2.74 6.82 3.50
CA LEU A 63 3.92 7.07 2.68
C LEU A 63 5.02 7.70 3.52
N PRO A 64 6.20 7.09 3.64
CA PRO A 64 7.31 7.71 4.34
C PRO A 64 7.79 8.96 3.59
N ILE A 65 8.18 9.98 4.33
CA ILE A 65 8.80 11.19 3.80
C ILE A 65 10.19 11.40 4.39
N THR A 66 11.09 11.92 3.58
CA THR A 66 12.48 12.20 3.96
C THR A 66 12.85 13.64 3.64
N PRO A 67 13.68 14.30 4.45
CA PRO A 67 14.14 15.65 4.17
C PRO A 67 15.17 15.63 3.03
N THR A 68 15.12 16.61 2.14
CA THR A 68 16.06 16.74 1.01
C THR A 68 17.20 17.70 1.27
N ASP A 69 17.05 18.59 2.25
CA ASP A 69 17.98 19.65 2.56
C ASP A 69 18.52 19.52 3.98
N ARG A 70 19.73 20.06 4.20
CA ARG A 70 20.36 20.09 5.53
C ARG A 70 19.53 20.86 6.56
N GLU A 71 18.78 21.86 6.10
CA GLU A 71 17.88 22.66 6.93
C GLU A 71 16.53 21.96 7.19
N LYS A 72 16.30 20.79 6.61
CA LYS A 72 15.08 19.98 6.73
C LYS A 72 13.80 20.77 6.44
N LYS A 73 13.85 21.78 5.57
CA LYS A 73 12.68 22.58 5.19
C LYS A 73 11.90 21.94 4.06
N THR A 74 12.54 21.12 3.22
CA THR A 74 11.88 20.48 2.09
C THR A 74 11.91 18.97 2.29
N TRP A 75 10.73 18.36 2.17
CA TRP A 75 10.53 16.92 2.34
C TRP A 75 9.90 16.35 1.08
N ILE A 76 10.22 15.09 0.78
CA ILE A 76 9.70 14.39 -0.39
C ILE A 76 9.24 13.00 0.02
N VAL A 77 8.28 12.47 -0.74
CA VAL A 77 7.86 11.07 -0.62
C VAL A 77 8.90 10.23 -1.37
N THR A 78 9.94 9.79 -0.69
CA THR A 78 10.90 8.85 -1.29
C THR A 78 11.65 8.04 -0.24
N PRO A 79 11.84 6.74 -0.50
CA PRO A 79 13.05 6.01 -0.15
C PRO A 79 14.01 6.16 -1.34
N HIS A 80 15.02 7.02 -1.23
CA HIS A 80 16.08 7.13 -2.25
C HIS A 80 17.02 5.92 -2.11
N SER A 81 16.60 4.77 -2.59
CA SER A 81 17.56 3.70 -2.87
C SER A 81 18.30 4.08 -4.17
N GLU A 82 19.53 4.58 -4.05
CA GLU A 82 20.46 4.84 -5.17
C GLU A 82 20.76 3.57 -6.00
N LYS A 83 20.31 2.40 -5.55
CA LYS A 83 20.44 1.12 -6.24
C LYS A 83 19.19 0.82 -7.08
N SER A 84 19.18 1.36 -8.29
CA SER A 84 18.52 0.86 -9.54
C SER A 84 17.05 0.42 -9.57
N TYR A 85 16.28 0.51 -8.48
CA TYR A 85 14.85 0.20 -8.49
C TYR A 85 14.07 1.44 -8.11
N GLU A 86 13.62 2.20 -9.12
CA GLU A 86 12.73 3.35 -8.92
C GLU A 86 11.51 2.89 -8.11
N LEU A 87 11.48 3.27 -6.83
CA LEU A 87 10.31 3.13 -5.98
C LEU A 87 9.26 4.08 -6.54
N SER A 88 8.14 3.53 -6.97
CA SER A 88 7.02 4.34 -7.45
C SER A 88 6.44 5.09 -6.24
N SER A 89 6.66 6.40 -6.18
CA SER A 89 6.00 7.31 -5.22
C SER A 89 4.66 7.83 -5.74
N ASP A 90 4.32 7.49 -6.98
CA ASP A 90 3.04 7.80 -7.60
C ASP A 90 1.92 6.95 -7.00
N LEU A 91 0.85 7.63 -6.61
CA LEU A 91 -0.37 7.02 -6.11
C LEU A 91 -1.41 6.96 -7.21
N PHE A 92 -2.16 5.88 -7.31
CA PHE A 92 -3.44 5.91 -8.00
C PHE A 92 -4.56 6.16 -6.99
N ILE A 93 -5.58 6.89 -7.42
CA ILE A 93 -6.82 7.03 -6.67
C ILE A 93 -7.97 6.68 -7.61
N ARG A 94 -8.85 5.79 -7.13
CA ARG A 94 -10.08 5.37 -7.82
C ARG A 94 -11.27 5.76 -6.98
N TYR A 95 -12.23 6.40 -7.62
CA TYR A 95 -13.52 6.72 -7.04
C TYR A 95 -14.61 6.60 -8.11
N ASN A 96 -15.59 5.74 -7.85
CA ASN A 96 -16.65 5.43 -8.80
C ASN A 96 -18.04 5.44 -8.14
N ASP A 97 -18.34 6.53 -7.43
CA ASP A 97 -19.65 6.77 -6.84
C ASP A 97 -20.21 8.14 -7.25
N GLN A 98 -21.48 8.39 -6.97
CA GLN A 98 -22.22 9.57 -7.41
C GLN A 98 -21.96 10.82 -6.57
N ASN A 99 -21.51 10.65 -5.32
CA ASN A 99 -21.27 11.77 -4.43
C ASN A 99 -20.10 12.62 -4.95
N MET A 100 -20.34 13.91 -5.19
CA MET A 100 -19.32 14.85 -5.65
C MET A 100 -18.66 15.61 -4.50
N ASN A 101 -19.22 15.53 -3.29
CA ASN A 101 -18.67 16.14 -2.07
C ASN A 101 -17.59 15.26 -1.44
N ILE A 102 -16.72 14.71 -2.28
CA ILE A 102 -15.59 13.87 -1.86
C ILE A 102 -14.29 14.64 -2.09
N CYS A 103 -13.39 14.52 -1.14
CA CYS A 103 -12.04 15.04 -1.21
C CYS A 103 -11.02 13.96 -0.80
N ILE A 104 -9.75 14.20 -1.09
CA ILE A 104 -8.64 13.46 -0.50
C ILE A 104 -8.30 14.19 0.80
N LEU A 105 -8.38 13.50 1.92
CA LEU A 105 -7.84 13.99 3.18
C LEU A 105 -6.39 13.51 3.27
N MET A 106 -5.46 14.45 3.42
CA MET A 106 -4.04 14.21 3.58
C MET A 106 -3.56 14.78 4.91
N GLU A 107 -2.86 13.97 5.71
CA GLU A 107 -2.28 14.37 6.97
C GLU A 107 -0.78 14.07 6.96
N ILE A 108 0.04 15.02 7.43
CA ILE A 108 1.46 14.81 7.67
C ILE A 108 1.63 14.46 9.15
N GLN A 109 2.38 13.41 9.43
CA GLN A 109 2.57 12.91 10.78
C GLN A 109 4.04 12.65 11.07
N ILE A 110 4.41 12.84 12.32
CA ILE A 110 5.68 12.42 12.89
C ILE A 110 5.46 11.42 14.01
N ILE A 111 6.29 10.39 14.03
CA ILE A 111 6.39 9.40 15.10
C ILE A 111 7.70 9.66 15.83
N ILE A 112 7.62 9.95 17.13
CA ILE A 112 8.77 10.25 17.98
C ILE A 112 8.85 9.25 19.14
N SER A 113 10.05 9.02 19.65
CA SER A 113 10.28 8.30 20.91
C SER A 113 10.95 9.22 21.92
N LYS A 114 10.62 9.03 23.20
CA LYS A 114 11.29 9.73 24.30
C LYS A 114 12.38 8.83 24.86
N GLN A 115 13.56 9.38 25.17
CA GLN A 115 14.73 8.61 25.63
C GLN A 115 14.48 7.68 26.84
N ASN A 116 13.38 7.85 27.58
CA ASN A 116 12.99 7.04 28.74
C ASN A 116 11.60 6.37 28.61
N SER A 117 11.02 6.30 27.40
CA SER A 117 9.73 5.66 27.13
C SER A 117 9.88 4.67 25.99
N ASN A 118 9.41 3.43 26.16
CA ASN A 118 9.35 2.45 25.07
C ASN A 118 8.14 2.65 24.15
N GLN A 119 7.25 3.60 24.44
CA GLN A 119 6.07 3.85 23.63
C GLN A 119 6.30 5.01 22.65
N PRO A 120 6.12 4.77 21.33
CA PRO A 120 6.19 5.83 20.33
C PRO A 120 5.00 6.78 20.49
N ILE A 121 5.25 8.07 20.28
CA ILE A 121 4.26 9.14 20.31
C ILE A 121 4.02 9.57 18.87
N GLU A 122 2.75 9.50 18.46
CA GLU A 122 2.26 10.00 17.18
C GLU A 122 1.78 11.44 17.31
N LEU A 123 2.32 12.34 16.47
CA LEU A 123 1.95 13.76 16.41
C LEU A 123 1.62 14.15 14.98
N SER A 124 0.54 14.93 14.79
CA SER A 124 0.18 15.49 13.51
C SER A 124 0.95 16.79 13.26
N LEU A 125 1.52 16.96 12.07
CA LEU A 125 2.19 18.16 11.57
C LEU A 125 1.28 18.93 10.60
N GLY A 126 -0.02 18.70 10.68
CA GLY A 126 -1.05 19.38 9.90
C GLY A 126 -1.60 18.54 8.76
N TRP A 127 -2.72 19.01 8.23
CA TRP A 127 -3.53 18.27 7.26
C TRP A 127 -4.12 19.20 6.20
N VAL A 128 -4.60 18.63 5.12
CA VAL A 128 -5.31 19.35 4.07
C VAL A 128 -6.34 18.46 3.37
N THR A 129 -7.43 19.07 2.92
CA THR A 129 -8.41 18.46 2.03
C THR A 129 -8.21 18.94 0.61
N ILE A 130 -8.11 17.99 -0.31
CA ILE A 130 -7.88 18.23 -1.73
C ILE A 130 -9.15 17.78 -2.45
N PRO A 131 -9.92 18.70 -3.06
CA PRO A 131 -11.17 18.32 -3.71
C PRO A 131 -10.93 17.38 -4.90
N LEU A 132 -11.92 16.56 -5.28
CA LEU A 132 -11.87 15.77 -6.52
C LEU A 132 -12.47 16.54 -7.71
N TYR A 133 -13.41 17.43 -7.41
CA TYR A 133 -14.19 18.23 -8.35
C TYR A 133 -13.96 19.73 -8.08
N ASP A 134 -14.04 20.56 -9.11
CA ASP A 134 -14.05 22.01 -8.95
C ASP A 134 -15.44 22.53 -8.54
N GLU A 135 -15.55 23.85 -8.33
CA GLU A 135 -16.80 24.52 -7.93
C GLU A 135 -17.94 24.34 -8.96
N ASN A 136 -17.60 24.05 -10.22
CA ASN A 136 -18.56 23.80 -11.29
C ASN A 136 -18.92 22.31 -11.41
N GLY A 137 -18.40 21.46 -10.53
CA GLY A 137 -18.60 20.01 -10.56
C GLY A 137 -17.78 19.28 -11.62
N GLN A 138 -16.78 19.93 -12.23
CA GLN A 138 -15.88 19.28 -13.17
C GLN A 138 -14.74 18.60 -12.43
N ILE A 139 -14.25 17.47 -12.96
CA ILE A 139 -13.07 16.79 -12.40
C ILE A 139 -11.87 17.74 -12.46
N ILE A 140 -11.13 17.87 -11.35
CA ILE A 140 -9.93 18.72 -11.31
C ILE A 140 -9.00 18.39 -12.50
N PRO A 141 -8.48 19.39 -13.23
CA PRO A 141 -7.64 19.13 -14.39
C PRO A 141 -6.29 18.48 -14.04
N ASN A 142 -5.57 17.98 -15.03
CA ASN A 142 -4.19 17.51 -14.83
C ASN A 142 -3.28 18.74 -14.67
N LYS A 143 -2.86 19.03 -13.45
CA LYS A 143 -2.01 20.18 -13.13
C LYS A 143 -1.22 19.90 -11.85
N THR A 144 -0.21 20.73 -11.60
CA THR A 144 0.41 20.84 -10.28
C THR A 144 -0.32 21.91 -9.47
N CYS A 145 -0.57 21.64 -8.19
CA CYS A 145 -1.20 22.57 -7.26
C CYS A 145 -0.48 22.55 -5.92
N ASP A 146 -0.42 23.71 -5.28
CA ASP A 146 0.09 23.86 -3.92
C ASP A 146 -1.08 23.98 -2.95
N TYR A 147 -1.01 23.23 -1.86
CA TYR A 147 -2.02 23.20 -0.80
C TYR A 147 -1.36 23.55 0.54
N GLN A 148 -1.94 24.51 1.25
CA GLN A 148 -1.46 24.92 2.58
C GLN A 148 -2.03 23.98 3.64
N LEU A 149 -1.20 23.53 4.57
CA LEU A 149 -1.64 22.69 5.68
C LEU A 149 -2.38 23.51 6.75
N GLN A 150 -3.32 22.86 7.40
CA GLN A 150 -4.10 23.39 8.52
C GLN A 150 -3.52 22.88 9.85
N ASP A 151 -3.58 23.71 10.90
CA ASP A 151 -3.06 23.44 12.24
C ASP A 151 -4.04 22.70 13.17
N SER A 152 -5.32 22.59 12.78
CA SER A 152 -6.34 21.91 13.56
C SER A 152 -6.23 20.39 13.47
N LEU A 153 -7.03 19.65 14.24
CA LEU A 153 -7.24 18.23 13.97
C LEU A 153 -8.28 18.06 12.83
N PRO A 154 -8.11 17.08 11.92
CA PRO A 154 -9.02 16.87 10.78
C PRO A 154 -10.50 16.68 11.14
N PHE A 155 -10.80 16.42 12.42
CA PHE A 155 -12.14 16.14 12.94
C PHE A 155 -12.63 17.16 13.97
N GLU A 156 -11.86 18.20 14.29
CA GLU A 156 -12.23 19.20 15.31
C GLU A 156 -13.05 20.37 14.78
N ASN A 157 -13.27 20.43 13.47
CA ASN A 157 -14.16 21.41 12.85
C ASN A 157 -15.64 21.04 13.13
N GLY A 158 -16.08 21.18 14.39
CA GLY A 158 -17.50 21.41 14.70
C GLY A 158 -18.11 20.69 15.92
N LYS A 159 -17.51 19.63 16.50
CA LYS A 159 -18.07 18.97 17.70
C LYS A 159 -16.97 18.43 18.61
N GLY A 160 -16.66 19.19 19.66
CA GLY A 160 -15.71 18.80 20.70
C GLY A 160 -16.16 17.57 21.48
N ASN A 161 -15.59 16.41 21.15
CA ASN A 161 -15.68 15.23 22.00
C ASN A 161 -14.55 15.28 23.03
N LYS A 162 -14.94 15.50 24.28
CA LYS A 162 -14.08 15.59 25.46
C LYS A 162 -13.38 14.24 25.72
N THR A 163 -12.23 14.02 25.11
CA THR A 163 -11.24 13.06 25.61
C THR A 163 -10.34 13.76 26.64
N SER A 164 -9.88 13.00 27.64
CA SER A 164 -9.37 13.50 28.92
C SER A 164 -8.31 14.60 28.82
N VAL A 165 -8.58 15.71 29.50
CA VAL A 165 -7.88 17.02 29.48
C VAL A 165 -6.38 16.98 29.79
N LYS A 166 -5.81 15.89 30.31
CA LYS A 166 -4.39 15.83 30.72
C LYS A 166 -3.44 15.40 29.58
N ASP A 167 -3.77 14.37 28.81
CA ASP A 167 -2.92 13.87 27.71
C ASP A 167 -2.99 14.73 26.44
N VAL A 168 -4.11 15.42 26.23
CA VAL A 168 -4.28 16.39 25.14
C VAL A 168 -3.33 17.58 25.31
N SER A 169 -2.94 17.93 26.54
CA SER A 169 -2.17 19.16 26.81
C SER A 169 -0.71 19.10 26.35
N LEU A 170 -0.04 17.95 26.45
CA LEU A 170 1.36 17.79 26.01
C LEU A 170 1.43 17.59 24.49
N LYS A 171 0.57 16.73 23.93
CA LYS A 171 0.51 16.52 22.48
C LYS A 171 0.13 17.80 21.73
N SER A 172 -0.87 18.55 22.19
CA SER A 172 -1.26 19.81 21.57
C SER A 172 -0.19 20.90 21.71
N ARG A 173 0.51 20.98 22.86
CA ARG A 173 1.66 21.91 23.01
C ARG A 173 2.80 21.56 22.07
N MET A 174 3.20 20.29 21.99
CA MET A 174 4.27 19.84 21.10
C MET A 174 3.88 20.03 19.63
N GLN A 175 2.64 19.73 19.27
CA GLN A 175 2.11 19.96 17.93
C GLN A 175 2.14 21.44 17.55
N ASN A 176 1.74 22.34 18.46
CA ASN A 176 1.80 23.78 18.22
C ASN A 176 3.23 24.32 18.08
N LEU A 177 4.22 23.66 18.69
CA LEU A 177 5.63 24.02 18.54
C LEU A 177 6.23 23.49 17.23
N LEU A 178 5.78 22.32 16.78
CA LEU A 178 6.28 21.66 15.57
C LEU A 178 5.59 22.15 14.29
N PHE A 179 4.33 22.56 14.37
CA PHE A 179 3.58 23.01 13.21
C PHE A 179 4.04 24.38 12.72
N ASN A 180 4.34 24.49 11.43
CA ASN A 180 4.60 25.76 10.78
C ASN A 180 3.41 26.15 9.90
N LYS A 181 2.79 27.31 10.19
CA LYS A 181 1.63 27.83 9.45
C LYS A 181 1.87 28.07 7.97
N THR A 182 3.12 28.13 7.54
CA THR A 182 3.49 28.32 6.14
C THR A 182 3.78 27.00 5.41
N THR A 183 3.65 25.85 6.08
CA THR A 183 3.89 24.55 5.43
C THR A 183 2.91 24.30 4.29
N GLN A 184 3.46 23.91 3.14
CA GLN A 184 2.71 23.64 1.92
C GLN A 184 3.09 22.29 1.34
N VAL A 185 2.11 21.63 0.71
CA VAL A 185 2.32 20.40 -0.06
C VAL A 185 2.03 20.66 -1.53
N THR A 186 3.01 20.35 -2.38
CA THR A 186 2.89 20.46 -3.84
C THR A 186 2.49 19.10 -4.41
N ILE A 187 1.36 19.06 -5.09
CA ILE A 187 0.76 17.84 -5.62
C ILE A 187 0.55 17.97 -7.12
N ARG A 188 1.01 16.97 -7.88
CA ARG A 188 0.79 16.86 -9.32
C ARG A 188 -0.29 15.82 -9.61
N PHE A 189 -1.30 16.23 -10.37
CA PHE A 189 -2.34 15.37 -10.91
C PHE A 189 -2.04 15.00 -12.36
N SER A 190 -2.08 13.72 -12.68
CA SER A 190 -1.93 13.20 -14.03
C SER A 190 -2.97 12.13 -14.35
N GLN A 191 -3.18 11.88 -15.63
CA GLN A 191 -3.97 10.73 -16.08
C GLN A 191 -3.10 9.47 -16.09
N PRO A 192 -3.67 8.31 -15.74
CA PRO A 192 -2.99 7.04 -15.92
C PRO A 192 -2.74 6.78 -17.41
N ASN A 193 -1.60 6.16 -17.72
CA ASN A 193 -1.34 5.68 -19.07
C ASN A 193 -2.23 4.46 -19.40
N LYS A 194 -2.20 3.99 -20.65
CA LYS A 194 -3.05 2.88 -21.10
C LYS A 194 -2.85 1.58 -20.30
N GLU A 195 -1.60 1.23 -20.00
CA GLU A 195 -1.27 0.02 -19.23
C GLU A 195 -1.74 0.12 -17.78
N GLN A 196 -1.51 1.26 -17.14
CA GLN A 196 -2.00 1.56 -15.79
C GLN A 196 -3.53 1.52 -15.78
N GLN A 197 -4.20 2.14 -16.75
CA GLN A 197 -5.66 2.17 -16.86
C GLN A 197 -6.25 0.74 -16.90
N ASP A 198 -5.64 -0.16 -17.68
CA ASP A 198 -6.09 -1.55 -17.79
C ASP A 198 -6.02 -2.30 -16.46
N LYS A 199 -4.93 -2.10 -15.69
CA LYS A 199 -4.77 -2.67 -14.35
C LYS A 199 -5.73 -2.03 -13.36
N LEU A 200 -5.84 -0.71 -13.35
CA LEU A 200 -6.70 0.00 -12.44
C LEU A 200 -8.18 -0.37 -12.64
N ASN A 201 -8.64 -0.52 -13.89
CA ASN A 201 -10.03 -0.89 -14.19
C ASN A 201 -10.46 -2.26 -13.63
N SER A 202 -9.53 -3.13 -13.28
CA SER A 202 -9.85 -4.38 -12.57
C SER A 202 -10.03 -4.19 -11.07
N LEU A 203 -9.52 -3.09 -10.48
CA LEU A 203 -9.51 -2.82 -9.03
C LEU A 203 -10.84 -2.27 -8.50
N PRO A 204 -11.07 -2.33 -7.17
CA PRO A 204 -12.30 -1.86 -6.55
C PRO A 204 -12.67 -0.43 -6.97
N ASP A 205 -13.97 -0.13 -6.84
CA ASP A 205 -14.55 1.14 -7.27
C ASP A 205 -14.01 2.32 -6.44
N ILE A 206 -13.68 2.08 -5.16
CA ILE A 206 -13.06 3.05 -4.24
C ILE A 206 -11.78 2.41 -3.69
N LEU A 207 -10.62 2.93 -4.09
CA LEU A 207 -9.32 2.42 -3.64
C LEU A 207 -8.22 3.47 -3.85
N ILE A 208 -7.28 3.50 -2.91
CA ILE A 208 -6.02 4.22 -3.07
C ILE A 208 -4.86 3.25 -2.93
N GLY A 209 -3.81 3.43 -3.73
CA GLY A 209 -2.58 2.66 -3.56
C GLY A 209 -1.45 3.19 -4.42
N LEU A 210 -0.29 2.58 -4.27
CA LEU A 210 0.88 2.89 -5.09
C LEU A 210 0.72 2.31 -6.49
N VAL A 211 1.04 3.10 -7.52
CA VAL A 211 1.00 2.68 -8.92
C VAL A 211 1.89 1.46 -9.15
N GLY A 212 3.06 1.44 -8.50
CA GLY A 212 3.99 0.29 -8.54
C GLY A 212 3.40 -1.02 -8.03
N TYR A 213 2.36 -0.98 -7.20
CA TYR A 213 1.69 -2.17 -6.65
C TYR A 213 0.40 -2.54 -7.38
N ALA A 214 -0.11 -1.67 -8.27
CA ALA A 214 -1.35 -1.91 -9.02
C ALA A 214 -1.36 -3.23 -9.82
N PRO A 215 -0.25 -3.68 -10.45
CA PRO A 215 -0.23 -4.98 -11.14
C PRO A 215 -0.54 -6.16 -10.20
N PHE A 216 0.00 -6.15 -8.98
CA PHE A 216 -0.17 -7.23 -8.00
C PHE A 216 -1.59 -7.25 -7.43
N LEU A 217 -2.13 -6.08 -7.11
CA LEU A 217 -3.52 -5.92 -6.69
C LEU A 217 -4.49 -6.42 -7.78
N SER A 218 -4.19 -6.13 -9.05
CA SER A 218 -4.97 -6.62 -10.18
C SER A 218 -4.87 -8.14 -10.33
N TYR A 219 -3.68 -8.74 -10.17
CA TYR A 219 -3.53 -10.18 -10.23
C TYR A 219 -4.28 -10.87 -9.09
N HIS A 220 -4.12 -10.38 -7.87
CA HIS A 220 -4.80 -10.92 -6.70
C HIS A 220 -6.33 -10.91 -6.88
N ARG A 221 -6.88 -9.77 -7.32
CA ARG A 221 -8.32 -9.69 -7.60
C ARG A 221 -8.75 -10.64 -8.72
N ASP A 222 -7.98 -10.72 -9.80
CA ASP A 222 -8.23 -11.67 -10.89
C ASP A 222 -8.25 -13.13 -10.40
N PHE A 223 -7.32 -13.53 -9.52
CA PHE A 223 -7.31 -14.87 -8.96
C PHE A 223 -8.47 -15.12 -8.02
N LEU A 224 -8.80 -14.17 -7.15
CA LEU A 224 -9.99 -14.23 -6.30
C LEU A 224 -11.26 -14.43 -7.14
N ALA A 225 -11.39 -13.67 -8.22
CA ALA A 225 -12.53 -13.79 -9.13
C ALA A 225 -12.56 -15.10 -9.92
N ASN A 226 -11.47 -15.87 -9.99
CA ASN A 226 -11.49 -17.23 -10.55
C ASN A 226 -11.87 -18.28 -9.49
N ILE A 227 -11.60 -17.99 -8.21
CA ILE A 227 -11.92 -18.86 -7.08
C ILE A 227 -13.41 -18.73 -6.71
N PHE A 228 -13.92 -17.51 -6.59
CA PHE A 228 -15.31 -17.24 -6.14
C PHE A 228 -16.44 -17.78 -7.03
N PRO A 229 -16.36 -17.86 -8.37
CA PRO A 229 -17.41 -18.43 -9.22
C PRO A 229 -17.61 -19.94 -9.02
N GLY A 230 -16.65 -20.63 -8.40
CA GLY A 230 -16.83 -22.00 -7.92
C GLY A 230 -17.71 -22.11 -6.67
N PHE A 231 -18.11 -20.99 -6.04
CA PHE A 231 -18.86 -20.96 -4.77
C PHE A 231 -20.38 -21.01 -4.95
N GLY A 232 -20.90 -20.95 -6.19
CA GLY A 232 -22.34 -20.85 -6.46
C GLY A 232 -22.91 -21.88 -7.42
N ARG A 233 -22.20 -22.98 -7.71
CA ARG A 233 -22.54 -23.88 -8.83
C ARG A 233 -22.68 -25.38 -8.53
N THR A 234 -22.78 -25.81 -7.28
CA THR A 234 -23.01 -27.23 -6.99
C THR A 234 -24.15 -27.40 -5.99
N ASP A 235 -25.22 -28.05 -6.45
CA ASP A 235 -26.35 -28.55 -5.65
C ASP A 235 -25.94 -29.66 -4.64
N ASP A 236 -24.65 -29.90 -4.44
CA ASP A 236 -24.15 -30.95 -3.56
C ASP A 236 -24.02 -30.47 -2.12
N LYS A 237 -24.69 -31.19 -1.23
CA LYS A 237 -24.62 -31.13 0.24
C LYS A 237 -23.25 -31.53 0.81
N ASP A 238 -22.20 -31.47 0.00
CA ASP A 238 -20.83 -31.67 0.45
C ASP A 238 -20.34 -30.36 1.06
N GLN A 239 -20.08 -30.42 2.35
CA GLN A 239 -19.52 -29.33 3.14
C GLN A 239 -18.36 -28.67 2.40
N LEU A 240 -18.65 -27.49 1.87
CA LEU A 240 -17.77 -26.43 1.38
C LEU A 240 -16.36 -26.53 1.93
N ILE A 241 -15.44 -27.13 1.17
CA ILE A 241 -14.04 -27.15 1.57
C ILE A 241 -13.22 -26.20 0.71
N LEU A 242 -12.84 -25.08 1.33
CA LEU A 242 -11.82 -24.11 0.89
C LEU A 242 -10.39 -24.73 0.82
N ARG A 243 -10.27 -26.03 0.57
CA ARG A 243 -9.01 -26.81 0.65
C ARG A 243 -8.02 -26.51 -0.48
N TYR A 244 -8.44 -25.81 -1.54
CA TYR A 244 -7.61 -25.58 -2.74
C TYR A 244 -7.45 -24.09 -3.09
N VAL A 245 -7.23 -23.24 -2.08
CA VAL A 245 -6.81 -21.85 -2.34
C VAL A 245 -5.31 -21.83 -2.60
N GLN A 246 -4.91 -21.23 -3.73
CA GLN A 246 -3.50 -21.11 -4.09
C GLN A 246 -2.75 -20.18 -3.13
N PRO A 247 -1.46 -20.44 -2.80
CA PRO A 247 -0.68 -19.63 -1.85
C PRO A 247 -0.66 -18.14 -2.19
N GLU A 248 -0.50 -17.79 -3.47
CA GLU A 248 -0.51 -16.42 -3.99
C GLU A 248 -1.82 -15.68 -3.77
N VAL A 249 -2.92 -16.38 -3.48
CA VAL A 249 -4.20 -15.77 -3.15
C VAL A 249 -4.36 -15.66 -1.64
N ALA A 250 -4.06 -16.75 -0.92
CA ALA A 250 -4.22 -16.83 0.52
C ALA A 250 -3.25 -15.92 1.28
N LEU A 251 -2.01 -15.80 0.81
CA LEU A 251 -0.93 -15.12 1.52
C LEU A 251 -0.62 -13.72 0.98
N PHE A 252 -1.19 -13.34 -0.16
CA PHE A 252 -0.96 -12.00 -0.72
C PHE A 252 -1.36 -10.86 0.23
N PRO A 253 -2.48 -10.91 1.00
CA PRO A 253 -2.77 -9.87 1.97
C PRO A 253 -1.64 -9.67 2.99
N ILE A 254 -1.08 -10.76 3.52
CA ILE A 254 0.06 -10.74 4.45
C ILE A 254 1.29 -10.11 3.78
N VAL A 255 1.56 -10.47 2.52
CA VAL A 255 2.66 -9.88 1.74
C VAL A 255 2.43 -8.39 1.49
N ALA A 256 1.21 -7.98 1.16
CA ALA A 256 0.84 -6.60 0.88
C ALA A 256 0.90 -5.70 2.12
N ASP A 257 0.60 -6.25 3.29
CA ASP A 257 0.67 -5.53 4.58
C ASP A 257 2.11 -5.40 5.10
N CYS A 258 3.08 -6.11 4.52
CA CYS A 258 4.49 -6.04 4.89
C CYS A 258 5.31 -5.27 3.85
N PRO A 259 5.84 -4.07 4.18
CA PRO A 259 6.60 -3.25 3.24
C PRO A 259 7.79 -3.97 2.58
N LEU A 260 8.55 -4.77 3.34
CA LEU A 260 9.70 -5.51 2.80
C LEU A 260 9.27 -6.59 1.81
N LEU A 261 8.21 -7.34 2.12
CA LEU A 261 7.78 -8.46 1.28
C LEU A 261 7.12 -7.99 -0.02
N ILE A 262 6.25 -6.97 0.04
CA ILE A 262 5.65 -6.40 -1.17
C ILE A 262 6.70 -5.77 -2.06
N GLU A 263 7.73 -5.14 -1.48
CA GLU A 263 8.84 -4.59 -2.23
C GLU A 263 9.71 -5.67 -2.87
N CYS A 264 10.03 -6.74 -2.14
CA CYS A 264 10.76 -7.87 -2.70
C CYS A 264 9.98 -8.54 -3.84
N LEU A 265 8.66 -8.68 -3.70
CA LEU A 265 7.79 -9.14 -4.78
C LEU A 265 7.86 -8.18 -5.97
N ARG A 266 7.77 -6.87 -5.76
CA ARG A 266 7.84 -5.87 -6.83
C ARG A 266 9.13 -5.97 -7.62
N VAL A 267 10.27 -5.91 -6.93
CA VAL A 267 11.60 -5.88 -7.52
C VAL A 267 11.90 -7.20 -8.25
N SER A 268 11.73 -8.33 -7.57
CA SER A 268 12.01 -9.64 -8.17
C SER A 268 11.09 -9.98 -9.33
N TRP A 269 9.82 -9.54 -9.28
CA TRP A 269 8.90 -9.70 -10.40
C TRP A 269 9.31 -8.83 -11.59
N GLN A 270 9.75 -7.59 -11.36
CA GLN A 270 10.23 -6.72 -12.43
C GLN A 270 11.44 -7.33 -13.13
N ASP A 271 12.37 -7.91 -12.38
CA ASP A 271 13.53 -8.58 -12.94
C ASP A 271 13.13 -9.86 -13.69
N ARG A 272 12.18 -10.64 -13.15
CA ARG A 272 11.60 -11.78 -13.88
C ARG A 272 10.93 -11.34 -15.19
N LEU A 273 10.23 -10.22 -15.20
CA LEU A 273 9.61 -9.66 -16.41
C LEU A 273 10.65 -9.26 -17.47
N LYS A 274 11.86 -8.83 -17.08
CA LYS A 274 12.94 -8.50 -18.04
C LYS A 274 13.44 -9.73 -18.80
N GLU A 275 13.41 -10.91 -18.19
CA GLU A 275 13.85 -12.18 -18.78
C GLU A 275 12.87 -12.76 -19.81
N ILE A 276 11.61 -12.31 -19.82
CA ILE A 276 10.56 -12.87 -20.67
C ILE A 276 10.62 -12.24 -22.08
N PRO A 277 10.47 -13.04 -23.16
CA PRO A 277 10.29 -12.52 -24.51
C PRO A 277 9.10 -11.58 -24.64
N GLY A 278 9.24 -10.47 -25.37
CA GLY A 278 8.22 -9.43 -25.48
C GLY A 278 6.83 -9.93 -25.94
N ASN A 279 6.78 -10.95 -26.80
CA ASN A 279 5.51 -11.52 -27.28
C ASN A 279 4.72 -12.22 -26.17
N SER A 280 5.41 -12.95 -25.28
CA SER A 280 4.77 -13.65 -24.16
C SER A 280 4.25 -12.69 -23.08
N LYS A 281 4.77 -11.45 -23.01
CA LYS A 281 4.26 -10.42 -22.09
C LYS A 281 2.86 -9.92 -22.44
N LYS A 282 2.38 -10.16 -23.66
CA LYS A 282 1.02 -9.79 -24.07
C LYS A 282 -0.02 -10.83 -23.67
N ASP A 283 0.41 -12.06 -23.41
CA ASP A 283 -0.47 -13.15 -22.98
C ASP A 283 -0.74 -13.04 -21.47
N SER A 284 -1.96 -12.61 -21.14
CA SER A 284 -2.37 -12.43 -19.75
C SER A 284 -2.44 -13.75 -18.98
N GLU A 285 -2.74 -14.88 -19.61
CA GLU A 285 -2.83 -16.16 -18.91
C GLU A 285 -1.45 -16.74 -18.62
N TYR A 286 -0.54 -16.61 -19.59
CA TYR A 286 0.87 -16.92 -19.40
C TYR A 286 1.48 -16.12 -18.24
N LEU A 287 1.27 -14.80 -18.21
CA LEU A 287 1.78 -13.95 -17.13
C LEU A 287 1.20 -14.32 -15.76
N LYS A 288 -0.08 -14.71 -15.69
CA LYS A 288 -0.70 -15.17 -14.43
C LYS A 288 -0.05 -16.45 -13.92
N LYS A 289 0.12 -17.46 -14.78
CA LYS A 289 0.80 -18.72 -14.43
C LYS A 289 2.24 -18.47 -13.96
N LEU A 290 2.95 -17.59 -14.66
CA LEU A 290 4.32 -17.24 -14.31
C LEU A 290 4.40 -16.47 -12.99
N TYR A 291 3.46 -15.56 -12.73
CA TYR A 291 3.36 -14.84 -11.46
C TYR A 291 3.10 -15.81 -10.30
N SER A 292 2.17 -16.76 -10.47
CA SER A 292 1.89 -17.81 -9.49
C SER A 292 3.15 -18.64 -9.18
N ASP A 293 3.89 -19.07 -10.20
CA ASP A 293 5.15 -19.82 -10.01
C ASP A 293 6.21 -18.97 -9.30
N HIS A 294 6.38 -17.70 -9.70
CA HIS A 294 7.29 -16.76 -9.07
C HIS A 294 6.97 -16.54 -7.60
N PHE A 295 5.69 -16.29 -7.28
CA PHE A 295 5.25 -16.11 -5.89
C PHE A 295 5.57 -17.34 -5.04
N ARG A 296 5.29 -18.54 -5.53
CA ARG A 296 5.53 -19.80 -4.80
C ARG A 296 7.01 -20.15 -4.63
N ARG A 297 7.84 -19.83 -5.61
CA ARG A 297 9.27 -20.13 -5.55
C ARG A 297 10.05 -19.09 -4.78
N VAL A 298 9.68 -17.82 -4.89
CA VAL A 298 10.49 -16.71 -4.40
C VAL A 298 9.94 -16.10 -3.12
N ILE A 299 8.65 -15.79 -3.09
CA ILE A 299 8.04 -15.06 -1.97
C ILE A 299 7.58 -16.00 -0.85
N TYR A 300 7.02 -17.15 -1.21
CA TYR A 300 6.55 -18.13 -0.23
C TYR A 300 7.66 -18.57 0.75
N PRO A 301 8.89 -18.90 0.33
CA PRO A 301 9.95 -19.26 1.28
C PRO A 301 10.33 -18.13 2.22
N LEU A 302 10.31 -16.88 1.75
CA LEU A 302 10.63 -15.71 2.57
C LEU A 302 9.64 -15.55 3.73
N LEU A 303 8.35 -15.81 3.50
CA LEU A 303 7.31 -15.77 4.55
C LEU A 303 7.57 -16.74 5.71
N TRP A 304 8.31 -17.82 5.44
CA TRP A 304 8.58 -18.86 6.42
C TRP A 304 10.00 -18.78 7.01
N LEU A 305 10.81 -17.83 6.56
CA LEU A 305 12.16 -17.63 7.09
C LEU A 305 12.08 -17.07 8.53
N GLN A 306 12.74 -17.72 9.48
CA GLN A 306 12.83 -17.24 10.87
C GLN A 306 13.99 -16.27 11.10
N ASP A 307 15.01 -16.33 10.25
CA ASP A 307 16.23 -15.51 10.40
C ASP A 307 15.99 -14.02 10.11
N ILE A 308 14.81 -13.67 9.59
CA ILE A 308 14.44 -12.29 9.25
C ILE A 308 13.10 -11.93 9.89
N GLU A 309 13.10 -10.76 10.54
CA GLU A 309 11.87 -10.14 11.01
C GLU A 309 11.27 -9.27 9.92
N PHE A 310 9.96 -9.39 9.75
CA PHE A 310 9.17 -8.62 8.79
C PHE A 310 8.22 -7.67 9.53
N PRO A 311 8.72 -6.59 10.15
CA PRO A 311 7.85 -5.71 10.91
C PRO A 311 6.93 -4.91 9.96
N CYS A 312 5.69 -4.71 10.40
CA CYS A 312 4.69 -3.93 9.65
C CYS A 312 5.03 -2.42 9.62
N ILE A 313 5.70 -1.93 10.66
CA ILE A 313 6.09 -0.52 10.80
C ILE A 313 7.62 -0.48 10.90
N MET A 314 8.25 0.33 10.05
CA MET A 314 9.69 0.57 10.08
C MET A 314 10.01 1.99 9.67
N SER A 315 11.13 2.49 10.18
CA SER A 315 11.72 3.74 9.71
C SER A 315 12.29 3.57 8.30
N SER A 316 12.41 4.65 7.53
CA SER A 316 13.01 4.62 6.19
C SER A 316 14.43 4.04 6.21
N GLN A 317 15.23 4.37 7.23
CA GLN A 317 16.59 3.84 7.37
C GLN A 317 16.62 2.34 7.67
N GLN A 318 15.71 1.85 8.51
CA GLN A 318 15.58 0.40 8.75
C GLN A 318 15.11 -0.31 7.48
N PHE A 319 14.14 0.25 6.76
CA PHE A 319 13.67 -0.30 5.49
C PHE A 319 14.82 -0.41 4.48
N GLU A 320 15.62 0.63 4.30
CA GLU A 320 16.77 0.62 3.37
C GLU A 320 17.82 -0.44 3.75
N ASN A 321 18.14 -0.57 5.03
CA ASN A 321 19.12 -1.56 5.51
C ASN A 321 18.62 -3.01 5.37
N GLU A 322 17.37 -3.27 5.75
CA GLU A 322 16.80 -4.62 5.70
C GLU A 322 16.40 -5.02 4.28
N SER A 323 15.89 -4.10 3.46
CA SER A 323 15.53 -4.38 2.07
C SER A 323 16.71 -4.90 1.26
N ALA A 324 17.91 -4.32 1.43
CA ALA A 324 19.11 -4.81 0.75
C ALA A 324 19.44 -6.27 1.10
N LYS A 325 19.24 -6.68 2.36
CA LYS A 325 19.46 -8.06 2.82
C LYS A 325 18.41 -9.01 2.23
N VAL A 326 17.13 -8.65 2.34
CA VAL A 326 16.03 -9.49 1.83
C VAL A 326 16.08 -9.61 0.31
N LEU A 327 16.45 -8.55 -0.42
CA LEU A 327 16.64 -8.60 -1.87
C LEU A 327 17.79 -9.53 -2.27
N ASN A 328 18.90 -9.57 -1.52
CA ASN A 328 19.97 -10.53 -1.76
C ASN A 328 19.48 -11.98 -1.59
N LEU A 329 18.72 -12.27 -0.53
CA LEU A 329 18.11 -13.59 -0.35
C LEU A 329 17.16 -13.95 -1.50
N THR A 330 16.38 -12.97 -1.95
CA THR A 330 15.47 -13.11 -3.08
C THR A 330 16.22 -13.55 -4.34
N GLU A 331 17.39 -12.96 -4.60
CA GLU A 331 18.27 -13.37 -5.71
C GLU A 331 18.85 -14.77 -5.51
N GLN A 332 19.27 -15.14 -4.29
CA GLN A 332 19.75 -16.50 -4.00
C GLN A 332 18.67 -17.55 -4.25
N ILE A 333 17.42 -17.27 -3.85
CA ILE A 333 16.27 -18.15 -4.08
C ILE A 333 15.99 -18.29 -5.58
N ARG A 334 16.07 -17.19 -6.34
CA ARG A 334 15.88 -17.22 -7.80
C ARG A 334 16.92 -18.05 -8.52
N GLN A 335 18.19 -17.97 -8.09
CA GLN A 335 19.27 -18.74 -8.68
C GLN A 335 19.10 -20.25 -8.47
N ASN A 336 18.78 -20.66 -7.24
CA ASN A 336 18.53 -22.07 -6.94
C ASN A 336 17.62 -22.26 -5.72
N PHE A 337 16.31 -22.26 -5.97
CA PHE A 337 15.27 -22.48 -4.97
C PHE A 337 15.51 -23.72 -4.12
N MET A 338 15.79 -24.87 -4.75
CA MET A 338 15.97 -26.14 -4.03
C MET A 338 17.17 -26.07 -3.09
N LYS A 339 18.31 -25.55 -3.56
CA LYS A 339 19.51 -25.39 -2.74
C LYS A 339 19.26 -24.46 -1.55
N PHE A 340 18.49 -23.40 -1.75
CA PHE A 340 18.16 -22.45 -0.69
C PHE A 340 17.35 -23.11 0.42
N ILE A 341 16.23 -23.75 0.09
CA ILE A 341 15.31 -24.34 1.09
C ILE A 341 15.90 -25.58 1.80
N THR A 342 16.84 -26.29 1.17
CA THR A 342 17.51 -27.44 1.79
C THR A 342 18.85 -27.07 2.44
N SER A 343 19.23 -25.79 2.43
CA SER A 343 20.48 -25.37 3.05
C SER A 343 20.35 -25.37 4.58
N ASN A 344 21.43 -25.73 5.28
CA ASN A 344 21.52 -25.58 6.73
C ASN A 344 21.87 -24.15 7.16
N GLN A 345 21.88 -23.20 6.20
CA GLN A 345 22.24 -21.80 6.45
C GLN A 345 21.06 -20.99 6.99
N TYR A 346 19.83 -21.45 6.71
CA TYR A 346 18.60 -20.73 7.01
C TYR A 346 17.65 -21.61 7.83
N THR A 347 16.96 -20.99 8.78
CA THR A 347 15.98 -21.63 9.63
C THR A 347 14.59 -21.27 9.14
N PHE A 348 13.78 -22.28 8.84
CA PHE A 348 12.39 -22.09 8.44
C PHE A 348 11.46 -22.41 9.60
N LYS A 349 10.35 -21.68 9.68
CA LYS A 349 9.31 -21.92 10.66
C LYS A 349 8.72 -23.31 10.42
N LEU A 350 8.68 -24.10 11.50
CA LEU A 350 8.08 -25.42 11.48
C LEU A 350 6.62 -25.32 11.09
N PHE A 351 6.21 -26.14 10.13
CA PHE A 351 4.80 -26.29 9.80
C PHE A 351 4.06 -26.79 11.04
N THR A 352 2.89 -26.24 11.29
CA THR A 352 2.02 -26.72 12.38
C THR A 352 0.86 -27.49 11.80
N SER A 353 0.32 -28.47 12.54
CA SER A 353 -0.87 -29.21 12.11
C SER A 353 -2.10 -28.31 11.87
N LYS A 354 -2.08 -27.08 12.42
CA LYS A 354 -3.10 -26.04 12.16
C LYS A 354 -3.12 -25.56 10.70
N GLU A 355 -2.00 -25.63 9.98
CA GLU A 355 -1.91 -25.20 8.57
C GLU A 355 -2.59 -26.17 7.59
N PHE A 356 -2.91 -27.38 8.02
CA PHE A 356 -3.71 -28.34 7.24
C PHE A 356 -5.22 -28.12 7.39
N ASN A 357 -5.65 -27.27 8.34
CA ASN A 357 -7.04 -26.87 8.50
C ASN A 357 -7.21 -25.50 7.83
N CYS A 358 -8.18 -25.40 6.91
CA CYS A 358 -8.40 -24.17 6.17
C CYS A 358 -8.61 -22.98 7.13
N PRO A 359 -7.84 -21.88 7.01
CA PRO A 359 -7.88 -20.76 7.96
C PRO A 359 -9.11 -19.86 7.80
N ILE A 360 -9.97 -20.12 6.80
CA ILE A 360 -11.20 -19.37 6.60
C ILE A 360 -12.31 -20.08 7.37
N GLN A 361 -12.44 -19.74 8.65
CA GLN A 361 -13.66 -19.99 9.41
C GLN A 361 -14.51 -18.72 9.33
N PHE A 362 -15.63 -18.77 8.61
CA PHE A 362 -16.66 -17.75 8.77
C PHE A 362 -17.30 -17.98 10.13
N THR A 363 -17.19 -17.00 11.03
CA THR A 363 -18.03 -16.93 12.22
C THR A 363 -19.46 -16.69 11.77
N ASN A 364 -20.37 -17.60 12.13
CA ASN A 364 -21.81 -17.44 11.92
C ASN A 364 -22.35 -16.13 12.50
#